data_AF-A0A511SVG2-F1
#
_entry.id   AF-A0A511SVG2-F1
#
_cell.length_a   1.000
_cell.length_b   1.000
_cell.length_c   1.000
_cell.angle_alpha   90.00
_cell.angle_beta   90.00
_cell.angle_gamma   90.00
#
_symmetry.space_group_name_H-M   'P 1'
#
loop_
_entity.id
_entity.type
_entity.pdbx_description
1 polymer ?
#
loop_
_entity_poly.entity_id
_entity_poly.type
_entity_poly.pdbx_seq_one_letter_code
_entity_poly.pdbx_strand_id
1 'polypeptide(L)'
;MDSVKSYSDFEKEVDPHGDARAEPLIIQFGFPGSGSTFVWQVLNSLLGNVKKTHKCPQFRPEDRVVVTVRDFRDILCTYFKRANLPVTKASIDFLVKEHAEDNSSFSDLYRVSETWGDRKNVLWLRYEDFFNNFDYLFGQVEKFFGMKLTDEQKDRARASYSLEANKARSERVAVVCRQEGGAGWIDEKWQAYTIDGINGLHVTGDGSVGKWRQIIPKEWHGYVNELLAEPLKRYGYPLES
;
A
#
# COMPACT_ATOMS: atom_id res chain seq x y z
N MET A 1 11.80 -3.02 -24.48
CA MET A 1 10.55 -3.55 -23.90
C MET A 1 10.88 -3.90 -22.48
N ASP A 2 10.29 -3.21 -21.51
CA ASP A 2 10.46 -3.54 -20.09
C ASP A 2 9.95 -4.97 -19.86
N SER A 3 10.77 -5.80 -19.22
CA SER A 3 10.43 -7.20 -19.02
C SER A 3 9.34 -7.32 -17.95
N VAL A 4 8.22 -7.96 -18.33
CA VAL A 4 7.13 -8.24 -17.39
C VAL A 4 7.56 -9.39 -16.48
N LYS A 5 7.48 -9.20 -15.16
CA LYS A 5 7.86 -10.19 -14.15
C LYS A 5 6.66 -10.60 -13.30
N SER A 6 6.63 -11.88 -12.87
CA SER A 6 5.61 -12.46 -11.99
C SER A 6 5.55 -11.77 -10.61
N TYR A 7 4.35 -11.39 -10.14
CA TYR A 7 4.10 -10.87 -8.79
C TYR A 7 4.44 -11.85 -7.66
N SER A 8 4.34 -13.16 -7.91
CA SER A 8 4.72 -14.18 -6.91
C SER A 8 6.20 -14.14 -6.53
N ASP A 9 7.05 -13.59 -7.41
CA ASP A 9 8.48 -13.48 -7.16
C ASP A 9 8.80 -12.27 -6.28
N PHE A 10 7.91 -11.27 -6.20
CA PHE A 10 8.09 -10.09 -5.35
C PHE A 10 7.77 -10.34 -3.87
N GLU A 11 6.77 -11.18 -3.56
CA GLU A 11 6.36 -11.44 -2.17
C GLU A 11 7.17 -12.57 -1.49
N LYS A 12 7.74 -13.50 -2.27
CA LYS A 12 8.55 -14.61 -1.75
C LYS A 12 9.94 -14.19 -1.25
N GLU A 13 10.38 -12.97 -1.53
CA GLU A 13 11.67 -12.45 -1.07
C GLU A 13 11.65 -11.86 0.35
N VAL A 14 10.51 -11.91 1.03
CA VAL A 14 10.36 -11.54 2.44
C VAL A 14 9.88 -12.75 3.24
N ASP A 15 10.55 -13.89 3.07
CA ASP A 15 10.39 -15.06 3.95
C ASP A 15 11.15 -14.81 5.28
N PRO A 16 10.50 -14.89 6.46
CA PRO A 16 11.08 -14.43 7.73
C PRO A 16 12.08 -15.39 8.37
N HIS A 17 12.36 -16.55 7.78
CA HIS A 17 13.12 -17.60 8.46
C HIS A 17 14.59 -17.63 8.04
N GLY A 18 15.37 -16.66 8.52
CA GLY A 18 16.82 -16.74 8.41
C GLY A 18 17.57 -15.60 9.07
N ASP A 19 18.09 -15.84 10.27
CA ASP A 19 19.07 -14.99 10.98
C ASP A 19 20.44 -14.91 10.25
N ALA A 20 20.56 -15.54 9.07
CA ALA A 20 21.79 -15.69 8.31
C ALA A 20 22.03 -14.59 7.25
N ARG A 21 21.22 -13.53 7.22
CA ARG A 21 21.39 -12.44 6.23
C ARG A 21 22.55 -11.53 6.64
N ALA A 22 23.55 -11.38 5.75
CA ALA A 22 24.72 -10.54 6.02
C ALA A 22 24.38 -9.03 6.09
N GLU A 23 23.41 -8.56 5.29
CA GLU A 23 23.14 -7.13 5.12
C GLU A 23 21.79 -6.70 5.70
N PRO A 24 21.68 -5.49 6.30
CA PRO A 24 20.41 -4.89 6.70
C PRO A 24 19.45 -4.71 5.51
N LEU A 25 18.15 -4.86 5.75
CA LEU A 25 17.13 -4.61 4.73
C LEU A 25 16.47 -3.25 4.89
N ILE A 26 16.02 -2.71 3.75
CA ILE A 26 15.06 -1.63 3.70
C ILE A 26 13.73 -2.25 3.27
N ILE A 27 12.71 -2.10 4.09
CA ILE A 27 11.42 -2.75 3.89
C ILE A 27 10.34 -1.70 3.84
N GLN A 28 9.61 -1.67 2.73
CA GLN A 28 8.30 -1.07 2.70
C GLN A 28 7.30 -2.10 3.28
N PHE A 29 6.61 -1.71 4.33
CA PHE A 29 5.43 -2.41 4.81
C PHE A 29 4.19 -1.51 4.68
N GLY A 30 3.05 -2.07 4.33
CA GLY A 30 1.82 -1.29 4.42
C GLY A 30 0.63 -2.04 3.86
N PHE A 31 -0.53 -1.76 4.42
CA PHE A 31 -1.76 -2.43 4.05
C PHE A 31 -2.11 -2.29 2.54
N PRO A 32 -2.70 -3.29 1.86
CA PRO A 32 -3.12 -3.14 0.47
C PRO A 32 -4.06 -1.93 0.25
N GLY A 33 -3.64 -0.97 -0.58
CA GLY A 33 -4.42 0.27 -0.82
C GLY A 33 -4.01 1.47 0.05
N SER A 34 -3.04 1.30 0.96
CA SER A 34 -2.44 2.38 1.77
C SER A 34 -1.43 3.26 1.01
N GLY A 35 -1.24 3.05 -0.30
CA GLY A 35 -0.18 3.71 -1.07
C GLY A 35 1.21 3.06 -0.95
N SER A 36 1.30 1.89 -0.31
CA SER A 36 2.55 1.14 -0.13
C SER A 36 3.33 0.87 -1.42
N THR A 37 2.64 0.68 -2.55
CA THR A 37 3.33 0.47 -3.85
C THR A 37 3.97 1.74 -4.37
N PHE A 38 3.31 2.89 -4.23
CA PHE A 38 3.88 4.18 -4.62
C PHE A 38 5.15 4.48 -3.79
N VAL A 39 5.04 4.34 -2.47
CA VAL A 39 6.20 4.54 -1.58
C VAL A 39 7.31 3.54 -1.88
N TRP A 40 7.00 2.26 -2.10
CA TRP A 40 7.98 1.26 -2.49
C TRP A 40 8.70 1.62 -3.79
N GLN A 41 7.99 2.03 -4.84
CA GLN A 41 8.58 2.44 -6.12
C GLN A 41 9.56 3.61 -5.94
N VAL A 42 9.14 4.63 -5.18
CA VAL A 42 10.00 5.78 -4.87
C VAL A 42 11.24 5.32 -4.11
N LEU A 43 11.08 4.60 -2.99
CA LEU A 43 12.21 4.10 -2.21
C LEU A 43 13.14 3.22 -3.06
N ASN A 44 12.60 2.33 -3.87
CA ASN A 44 13.39 1.43 -4.71
C ASN A 44 14.14 2.18 -5.81
N SER A 45 13.56 3.24 -6.37
CA SER A 45 14.26 4.09 -7.35
C SER A 45 15.42 4.88 -6.74
N LEU A 46 15.32 5.21 -5.45
CA LEU A 46 16.33 5.98 -4.72
C LEU A 46 17.43 5.09 -4.11
N LEU A 47 17.06 3.88 -3.66
CA LEU A 47 17.89 3.02 -2.81
C LEU A 47 18.18 1.63 -3.42
N GLY A 48 17.48 1.24 -4.49
CA GLY A 48 17.73 0.05 -5.31
C GLY A 48 17.25 -1.30 -4.75
N ASN A 49 17.39 -1.52 -3.43
CA ASN A 49 17.19 -2.84 -2.79
C ASN A 49 16.08 -2.84 -1.75
N VAL A 50 14.92 -2.26 -2.08
CA VAL A 50 13.81 -2.13 -1.13
C VAL A 50 12.86 -3.30 -1.29
N LYS A 51 12.63 -4.05 -0.21
CA LYS A 51 11.65 -5.13 -0.16
C LYS A 51 10.26 -4.59 0.15
N LYS A 52 9.21 -5.22 -0.36
CA LYS A 52 7.82 -4.85 -0.08
C LYS A 52 7.09 -6.03 0.54
N THR A 53 6.30 -5.79 1.57
CA THR A 53 5.43 -6.83 2.15
C THR A 53 4.14 -6.26 2.71
N HIS A 54 3.10 -7.10 2.71
CA HIS A 54 1.81 -6.83 3.35
C HIS A 54 1.62 -7.64 4.65
N LYS A 55 2.54 -8.56 4.95
CA LYS A 55 2.56 -9.36 6.18
C LYS A 55 3.52 -8.73 7.18
N CYS A 56 3.20 -8.79 8.47
CA CYS A 56 4.11 -8.33 9.52
C CYS A 56 5.40 -9.15 9.45
N PRO A 57 6.52 -8.57 9.02
CA PRO A 57 7.74 -9.35 8.85
C PRO A 57 8.50 -9.41 10.17
N GLN A 58 9.42 -10.37 10.27
CA GLN A 58 10.39 -10.40 11.35
C GLN A 58 11.55 -9.47 10.96
N PHE A 59 11.58 -8.28 11.55
CA PHE A 59 12.65 -7.31 11.34
C PHE A 59 13.76 -7.46 12.37
N ARG A 60 15.01 -7.25 11.94
CA ARG A 60 16.13 -7.07 12.87
C ARG A 60 16.24 -5.60 13.30
N PRO A 61 16.86 -5.28 14.45
CA PRO A 61 17.05 -3.91 14.92
C PRO A 61 17.74 -2.97 13.92
N GLU A 62 18.59 -3.51 13.06
CA GLU A 62 19.32 -2.80 12.00
C GLU A 62 18.50 -2.59 10.72
N ASP A 63 17.43 -3.38 10.50
CA ASP A 63 16.57 -3.21 9.34
C ASP A 63 15.81 -1.88 9.43
N ARG A 64 15.54 -1.23 8.30
CA ARG A 64 14.79 0.02 8.21
C ARG A 64 13.42 -0.23 7.61
N VAL A 65 12.38 0.18 8.32
CA VAL A 65 11.00 -0.10 7.91
C VAL A 65 10.30 1.21 7.58
N VAL A 66 9.71 1.30 6.40
CA VAL A 66 8.81 2.39 6.02
C VAL A 66 7.39 1.85 5.97
N VAL A 67 6.57 2.28 6.91
CA VAL A 67 5.18 1.86 7.07
C VAL A 67 4.24 2.87 6.45
N THR A 68 3.32 2.44 5.58
CA THR A 68 2.24 3.29 5.09
C THR A 68 0.90 2.93 5.73
N VAL A 69 0.20 3.94 6.23
CA VAL A 69 -1.17 3.85 6.73
C VAL A 69 -2.07 4.81 5.96
N ARG A 70 -3.35 4.46 5.83
CA ARG A 70 -4.38 5.29 5.19
C ARG A 70 -5.68 5.13 5.97
N ASP A 71 -6.58 6.09 5.84
CA ASP A 71 -7.94 5.98 6.38
C ASP A 71 -8.57 4.63 5.96
N PHE A 72 -8.92 3.83 6.96
CA PHE A 72 -9.46 2.48 6.80
C PHE A 72 -10.77 2.46 6.01
N ARG A 73 -11.50 3.58 5.99
CA ARG A 73 -12.74 3.75 5.23
C ARG A 73 -12.46 3.92 3.74
N ASP A 74 -11.39 4.63 3.37
CA ASP A 74 -10.93 4.74 1.97
C ASP A 74 -10.33 3.42 1.48
N ILE A 75 -9.66 2.69 2.37
CA ILE A 75 -9.19 1.33 2.11
C ILE A 75 -10.39 0.41 1.81
N LEU A 76 -11.46 0.45 2.62
CA LEU A 76 -12.68 -0.32 2.39
C LEU A 76 -13.27 -0.03 1.00
N CYS A 77 -13.28 1.24 0.59
CA CYS A 77 -13.70 1.65 -0.76
C CYS A 77 -12.83 1.08 -1.88
N THR A 78 -11.53 0.95 -1.62
CA THR A 78 -10.60 0.28 -2.53
C THR A 78 -10.99 -1.18 -2.71
N TYR A 79 -11.41 -1.87 -1.64
CA TYR A 79 -11.87 -3.25 -1.71
C TYR A 79 -13.22 -3.43 -2.38
N PHE A 80 -14.21 -2.56 -2.14
CA PHE A 80 -15.47 -2.61 -2.91
C PHE A 80 -15.18 -2.63 -4.41
N LYS A 81 -14.31 -1.72 -4.86
CA LYS A 81 -13.94 -1.64 -6.26
C LYS A 81 -13.12 -2.84 -6.74
N ARG A 82 -12.19 -3.33 -5.92
CA ARG A 82 -11.33 -4.47 -6.29
C ARG A 82 -12.08 -5.80 -6.36
N ALA A 83 -13.07 -5.98 -5.50
CA ALA A 83 -13.92 -7.17 -5.47
C ALA A 83 -15.17 -7.02 -6.34
N ASN A 84 -15.35 -5.88 -7.01
CA ASN A 84 -16.56 -5.52 -7.76
C ASN A 84 -17.85 -5.74 -6.95
N LEU A 85 -17.80 -5.40 -5.66
CA LEU A 85 -18.92 -5.55 -4.74
C LEU A 85 -19.77 -4.28 -4.72
N PRO A 86 -21.11 -4.41 -4.68
CA PRO A 86 -21.97 -3.26 -4.43
C PRO A 86 -21.74 -2.74 -3.02
N VAL A 87 -21.90 -1.44 -2.81
CA VAL A 87 -21.84 -0.86 -1.47
C VAL A 87 -23.16 -1.17 -0.79
N THR A 88 -23.17 -2.23 0.03
CA THR A 88 -24.31 -2.67 0.84
C THR A 88 -23.84 -2.98 2.26
N LYS A 89 -24.75 -3.00 3.24
CA LYS A 89 -24.40 -3.41 4.61
C LYS A 89 -23.74 -4.79 4.67
N ALA A 90 -24.30 -5.76 3.93
CA ALA A 90 -23.73 -7.11 3.85
C ALA A 90 -22.31 -7.13 3.25
N SER A 91 -22.04 -6.31 2.23
CA SER A 91 -20.71 -6.20 1.64
C SER A 91 -19.71 -5.45 2.55
N ILE A 92 -20.18 -4.46 3.34
CA ILE A 92 -19.38 -3.82 4.40
C ILE A 92 -18.98 -4.87 5.44
N ASP A 93 -19.95 -5.62 5.96
CA ASP A 93 -19.72 -6.65 7.00
C ASP A 93 -18.74 -7.70 6.52
N PHE A 94 -18.94 -8.19 5.29
CA PHE A 94 -18.04 -9.14 4.66
C PHE A 94 -16.60 -8.61 4.58
N LEU A 95 -16.39 -7.40 4.04
CA LEU A 95 -15.04 -6.85 3.86
C LEU A 95 -14.37 -6.47 5.18
N VAL A 96 -15.12 -5.94 6.16
CA VAL A 96 -14.58 -5.68 7.50
C VAL A 96 -14.19 -7.01 8.14
N LYS A 97 -15.04 -8.03 8.09
CA LYS A 97 -14.73 -9.35 8.63
C LYS A 97 -13.46 -9.93 8.02
N GLU A 98 -13.38 -9.96 6.68
CA GLU A 98 -12.25 -10.52 5.94
C GLU A 98 -10.92 -9.82 6.23
N HIS A 99 -10.95 -8.52 6.55
CA HIS A 99 -9.74 -7.70 6.67
C HIS A 99 -9.45 -7.16 8.07
N ALA A 100 -10.35 -7.33 9.04
CA ALA A 100 -10.21 -6.88 10.42
C ALA A 100 -10.11 -8.01 11.46
N GLU A 101 -10.51 -9.24 11.14
CA GLU A 101 -10.39 -10.39 12.07
C GLU A 101 -8.93 -10.89 12.22
N ASP A 102 -8.68 -11.81 13.15
CA ASP A 102 -7.35 -12.35 13.45
C ASP A 102 -6.69 -13.00 12.21
N ASN A 103 -5.38 -12.75 12.02
CA ASN A 103 -4.59 -13.11 10.83
C ASN A 103 -4.93 -12.34 9.54
N SER A 104 -5.71 -11.27 9.63
CA SER A 104 -5.91 -10.33 8.53
C SER A 104 -4.77 -9.32 8.39
N SER A 105 -4.80 -8.55 7.29
CA SER A 105 -3.85 -7.46 7.09
C SER A 105 -3.99 -6.30 8.10
N PHE A 106 -5.13 -6.11 8.78
CA PHE A 106 -5.19 -5.16 9.91
C PHE A 106 -4.42 -5.70 11.12
N SER A 107 -4.55 -6.99 11.41
CA SER A 107 -3.80 -7.63 12.49
C SER A 107 -2.29 -7.55 12.27
N ASP A 108 -1.81 -7.56 11.02
CA ASP A 108 -0.39 -7.33 10.70
C ASP A 108 0.05 -5.90 11.01
N LEU A 109 -0.77 -4.90 10.64
CA LEU A 109 -0.47 -3.49 10.93
C LEU A 109 -0.44 -3.23 12.45
N TYR A 110 -1.34 -3.88 13.20
CA TYR A 110 -1.36 -3.85 14.66
C TYR A 110 -0.09 -4.46 15.24
N ARG A 111 0.30 -5.66 14.79
CA ARG A 111 1.53 -6.32 15.23
C ARG A 111 2.76 -5.45 14.96
N VAL A 112 2.83 -4.78 13.80
CA VAL A 112 3.92 -3.84 13.51
C VAL A 112 3.91 -2.65 14.48
N SER A 113 2.75 -2.08 14.76
CA SER A 113 2.61 -0.97 15.71
C SER A 113 2.98 -1.36 17.14
N GLU A 114 2.51 -2.50 17.62
CA GLU A 114 2.73 -2.98 18.98
C GLU A 114 4.18 -3.42 19.20
N THR A 115 4.79 -4.06 18.20
CA THR A 115 6.15 -4.58 18.32
C THR A 115 7.20 -3.49 18.08
N TRP A 116 6.92 -2.56 17.16
CA TRP A 116 7.94 -1.67 16.61
C TRP A 116 7.55 -0.18 16.56
N GLY A 117 6.36 0.21 17.03
CA GLY A 117 5.81 1.56 16.87
C GLY A 117 6.72 2.68 17.36
N ASP A 118 7.42 2.46 18.48
CA ASP A 118 8.29 3.46 19.11
C ASP A 118 9.74 3.41 18.64
N ARG A 119 10.07 2.53 17.69
CA ARG A 119 11.47 2.36 17.28
C ARG A 119 11.88 3.39 16.25
N LYS A 120 13.10 3.92 16.43
CA LYS A 120 13.72 4.91 15.52
C LYS A 120 14.04 4.36 14.13
N ASN A 121 14.06 3.03 13.97
CA ASN A 121 14.27 2.36 12.68
C ASN A 121 12.95 2.09 11.94
N VAL A 122 11.83 2.69 12.37
CA VAL A 122 10.53 2.64 11.71
C VAL A 122 10.07 4.06 11.34
N LEU A 123 9.71 4.28 10.09
CA LEU A 123 9.12 5.51 9.57
C LEU A 123 7.65 5.27 9.25
N TRP A 124 6.75 5.95 9.96
CA TRP A 124 5.32 5.92 9.68
C TRP A 124 4.94 7.06 8.72
N LEU A 125 4.26 6.71 7.63
CA LEU A 125 3.77 7.63 6.62
C LEU A 125 2.26 7.51 6.49
N ARG A 126 1.55 8.61 6.69
CA ARG A 126 0.11 8.68 6.40
C ARG A 126 -0.08 9.02 4.92
N TYR A 127 -0.94 8.25 4.26
CA TYR A 127 -1.28 8.45 2.86
C TYR A 127 -1.77 9.87 2.59
N GLU A 128 -2.53 10.42 3.52
CA GLU A 128 -3.10 11.77 3.43
C GLU A 128 -2.03 12.86 3.40
N ASP A 129 -0.84 12.61 3.95
CA ASP A 129 0.25 13.59 3.99
C ASP A 129 1.13 13.52 2.72
N PHE A 130 1.34 12.31 2.17
CA PHE A 130 2.23 12.11 1.02
C PHE A 130 1.49 12.04 -0.32
N PHE A 131 0.17 11.82 -0.33
CA PHE A 131 -0.61 11.76 -1.56
C PHE A 131 -0.49 13.09 -2.31
N ASN A 132 0.04 13.04 -3.55
CA ASN A 132 0.37 14.21 -4.38
C ASN A 132 1.34 15.22 -3.74
N ASN A 133 2.07 14.83 -2.69
CA ASN A 133 3.05 15.68 -2.03
C ASN A 133 4.42 14.97 -1.95
N PHE A 134 5.13 14.96 -3.08
CA PHE A 134 6.46 14.37 -3.17
C PHE A 134 7.48 15.07 -2.26
N ASP A 135 7.35 16.37 -2.03
CA ASP A 135 8.29 17.11 -1.20
C ASP A 135 8.22 16.64 0.26
N TYR A 136 7.02 16.41 0.78
CA TYR A 136 6.84 15.77 2.07
C TYR A 136 7.48 14.38 2.11
N LEU A 137 7.18 13.53 1.12
CA LEU A 137 7.74 12.18 1.07
C LEU A 137 9.28 12.19 1.04
N PHE A 138 9.87 13.01 0.19
CA PHE A 138 11.33 13.15 0.09
C PHE A 138 11.94 13.67 1.38
N GLY A 139 11.33 14.67 2.03
CA GLY A 139 11.80 15.18 3.32
C GLY A 139 11.79 14.12 4.42
N GLN A 140 10.76 13.26 4.45
CA GLN A 140 10.71 12.13 5.40
C GLN A 140 11.80 11.09 5.09
N VAL A 141 12.01 10.75 3.81
CA VAL A 141 13.06 9.81 3.37
C VAL A 141 14.46 10.33 3.70
N GLU A 142 14.77 11.58 3.33
CA GLU A 142 16.05 12.24 3.64
C GLU A 142 16.34 12.21 5.14
N LYS A 143 15.37 12.60 5.96
CA LYS A 143 15.48 12.61 7.43
C LYS A 143 15.68 11.21 8.00
N PHE A 144 14.90 10.23 7.54
CA PHE A 144 14.90 8.89 8.11
C PHE A 144 16.15 8.08 7.77
N PHE A 145 16.64 8.20 6.53
CA PHE A 145 17.86 7.54 6.07
C PHE A 145 19.13 8.36 6.32
N GLY A 146 19.01 9.61 6.81
CA GLY A 146 20.16 10.47 7.07
C GLY A 146 20.92 10.83 5.79
N MET A 147 20.22 10.99 4.68
CA MET A 147 20.79 11.26 3.36
C MET A 147 20.20 12.52 2.76
N LYS A 148 20.84 13.06 1.72
CA LYS A 148 20.31 14.14 0.90
C LYS A 148 20.06 13.62 -0.51
N LEU A 149 18.86 13.84 -1.01
CA LEU A 149 18.47 13.48 -2.36
C LEU A 149 18.82 14.64 -3.30
N THR A 150 19.37 14.33 -4.46
CA THR A 150 19.63 15.33 -5.50
C THR A 150 18.34 15.73 -6.20
N ASP A 151 18.32 16.92 -6.82
CA ASP A 151 17.16 17.36 -7.59
C ASP A 151 16.87 16.40 -8.75
N GLU A 152 17.91 15.86 -9.39
CA GLU A 152 17.76 14.86 -10.44
C GLU A 152 17.06 13.59 -9.93
N GLN A 153 17.41 13.08 -8.73
CA GLN A 153 16.73 11.94 -8.13
C GLN A 153 15.25 12.25 -7.85
N LYS A 154 14.97 13.43 -7.31
CA LYS A 154 13.61 13.89 -6.98
C LYS A 154 12.76 14.02 -8.25
N ASP A 155 13.30 14.66 -9.29
CA ASP A 155 12.60 14.88 -10.56
C ASP A 155 12.33 13.58 -11.29
N ARG A 156 13.32 12.67 -11.33
CA ARG A 156 13.15 11.34 -11.89
C ARG A 156 12.05 10.54 -11.19
N ALA A 157 12.02 10.57 -9.85
CA ALA A 157 11.00 9.88 -9.07
C ALA A 157 9.60 10.49 -9.29
N ARG A 158 9.48 11.82 -9.35
CA ARG A 158 8.21 12.52 -9.67
C ARG A 158 7.68 12.14 -11.04
N ALA A 159 8.52 12.28 -12.08
CA ALA A 159 8.14 11.97 -13.45
C ALA A 159 7.78 10.50 -13.62
N SER A 160 8.50 9.61 -12.92
CA SER A 160 8.28 8.18 -13.04
C SER A 160 7.07 7.70 -12.25
N TYR A 161 6.84 8.16 -11.02
CA TYR A 161 5.90 7.49 -10.11
C TYR A 161 4.71 8.35 -9.69
N SER A 162 4.42 9.44 -10.41
CA SER A 162 3.17 10.17 -10.23
C SER A 162 1.96 9.25 -10.38
N LEU A 163 0.81 9.68 -9.84
CA LEU A 163 -0.43 8.94 -9.99
C LEU A 163 -0.77 8.72 -11.46
N GLU A 164 -0.57 9.75 -12.30
CA GLU A 164 -0.81 9.72 -13.74
C GLU A 164 0.10 8.68 -14.42
N ALA A 165 1.40 8.69 -14.10
CA ALA A 165 2.35 7.74 -14.65
C ALA A 165 1.99 6.30 -14.25
N ASN A 166 1.63 6.08 -12.98
CA ASN A 166 1.20 4.77 -12.49
C ASN A 166 -0.15 4.32 -13.05
N LYS A 167 -1.08 5.25 -13.28
CA LYS A 167 -2.34 4.96 -13.97
C LYS A 167 -2.08 4.53 -15.40
N ALA A 168 -1.23 5.24 -16.14
CA ALA A 168 -0.82 4.87 -17.48
C ALA A 168 -0.14 3.49 -17.52
N ARG A 169 0.74 3.17 -16.55
CA ARG A 169 1.31 1.81 -16.39
C ARG A 169 0.21 0.77 -16.19
N SER A 170 -0.70 1.01 -15.26
CA SER A 170 -1.80 0.09 -14.95
C SER A 170 -2.67 -0.16 -16.18
N GLU A 171 -3.03 0.88 -16.93
CA GLU A 171 -3.80 0.76 -18.17
C GLU A 171 -3.07 -0.06 -19.25
N ARG A 172 -1.76 0.13 -19.41
CA ARG A 172 -0.95 -0.68 -20.34
C ARG A 172 -0.96 -2.15 -19.96
N VAL A 173 -0.76 -2.48 -18.68
CA VAL A 173 -0.83 -3.87 -18.20
C VAL A 173 -2.23 -4.44 -18.44
N ALA A 174 -3.28 -3.67 -18.19
CA ALA A 174 -4.66 -4.10 -18.43
C ALA A 174 -4.95 -4.40 -19.91
N VAL A 175 -4.36 -3.65 -20.85
CA VAL A 175 -4.46 -3.94 -22.29
C VAL A 175 -3.83 -5.29 -22.63
N VAL A 176 -2.62 -5.54 -22.13
CA VAL A 176 -1.91 -6.81 -22.36
C VAL A 176 -2.74 -7.98 -21.80
N CYS A 177 -3.23 -7.88 -20.57
CA CYS A 177 -4.05 -8.93 -19.96
C CYS A 177 -5.32 -9.24 -20.77
N ARG A 178 -5.98 -8.22 -21.34
CA ARG A 178 -7.17 -8.41 -22.19
C ARG A 178 -6.83 -9.10 -23.52
N GLN A 179 -5.69 -8.77 -24.12
CA GLN A 179 -5.25 -9.37 -25.38
C GLN A 179 -4.91 -10.86 -25.23
N GLU A 180 -4.40 -11.27 -24.06
CA GLU A 180 -4.09 -12.68 -23.77
C GLU A 180 -5.31 -13.51 -23.34
N GLY A 181 -6.53 -13.02 -23.55
CA GLY A 181 -7.77 -13.74 -23.26
C GLY A 181 -8.17 -13.74 -21.78
N GLY A 182 -7.52 -12.89 -20.96
CA GLY A 182 -7.92 -12.69 -19.56
C GLY A 182 -9.30 -12.05 -19.50
N ALA A 183 -10.29 -12.81 -19.02
CA ALA A 183 -11.49 -12.22 -18.45
C ALA A 183 -11.03 -11.42 -17.24
N GLY A 184 -11.04 -10.09 -17.36
CA GLY A 184 -10.61 -9.21 -16.27
C GLY A 184 -11.22 -9.67 -14.95
N TRP A 185 -10.42 -9.52 -13.89
CA TRP A 185 -10.69 -9.90 -12.51
C TRP A 185 -10.35 -11.36 -12.17
N ILE A 186 -9.21 -11.51 -11.48
CA ILE A 186 -8.87 -12.66 -10.62
C ILE A 186 -8.53 -13.95 -11.36
N ASP A 187 -7.47 -13.92 -12.17
CA ASP A 187 -6.61 -15.11 -12.27
C ASP A 187 -5.31 -14.75 -11.55
N GLU A 188 -4.86 -15.59 -10.62
CA GLU A 188 -3.52 -15.47 -10.01
C GLU A 188 -2.44 -15.39 -11.10
N LYS A 189 -2.69 -16.02 -12.26
CA LYS A 189 -1.87 -15.92 -13.47
C LYS A 189 -1.74 -14.48 -14.00
N TRP A 190 -2.72 -13.61 -13.79
CA TRP A 190 -2.72 -12.24 -14.33
C TRP A 190 -2.29 -11.18 -13.32
N GLN A 191 -2.40 -11.47 -12.02
CA GLN A 191 -1.66 -10.73 -11.01
C GLN A 191 -0.15 -10.89 -11.23
N ALA A 192 0.29 -11.98 -11.87
CA ALA A 192 1.68 -12.18 -12.23
C ALA A 192 2.24 -11.03 -13.08
N TYR A 193 1.49 -10.42 -14.00
CA TYR A 193 2.05 -9.40 -14.89
C TYR A 193 2.12 -8.05 -14.18
N THR A 194 3.33 -7.63 -13.83
CA THR A 194 3.58 -6.28 -13.29
C THR A 194 4.66 -5.54 -14.05
N ILE A 195 4.48 -4.23 -14.15
CA ILE A 195 5.53 -3.28 -14.53
C ILE A 195 5.78 -2.42 -13.30
N ASP A 196 6.98 -2.49 -12.73
CA ASP A 196 7.34 -1.78 -11.49
C ASP A 196 6.34 -2.04 -10.35
N GLY A 197 5.91 -3.30 -10.15
CA GLY A 197 4.96 -3.68 -9.10
C GLY A 197 3.52 -3.19 -9.31
N ILE A 198 3.21 -2.59 -10.46
CA ILE A 198 1.87 -2.18 -10.87
C ILE A 198 1.26 -3.26 -11.76
N ASN A 199 0.11 -3.81 -11.34
CA ASN A 199 -0.72 -4.65 -12.19
C ASN A 199 -1.84 -3.85 -12.89
N GLY A 200 -2.63 -4.51 -13.74
CA GLY A 200 -3.69 -3.90 -14.54
C GLY A 200 -4.86 -3.30 -13.75
N LEU A 201 -4.94 -3.57 -12.45
CA LEU A 201 -6.01 -3.15 -11.55
C LEU A 201 -5.46 -2.40 -10.32
N HIS A 202 -4.19 -2.02 -10.35
CA HIS A 202 -3.52 -1.49 -9.17
C HIS A 202 -4.03 -0.11 -8.80
N VAL A 203 -4.29 0.72 -9.82
CA VAL A 203 -4.79 2.09 -9.70
C VAL A 203 -6.27 2.10 -10.03
N THR A 204 -7.10 1.76 -9.04
CA THR A 204 -8.56 1.69 -9.21
C THR A 204 -9.25 3.05 -9.11
N GLY A 205 -8.55 4.17 -8.92
CA GLY A 205 -9.19 5.47 -8.76
C GLY A 205 -8.24 6.62 -9.00
N ASP A 206 -8.71 7.81 -8.61
CA ASP A 206 -7.97 9.06 -8.56
C ASP A 206 -7.10 9.20 -7.30
N GLY A 207 -7.07 8.18 -6.43
CA GLY A 207 -6.29 8.20 -5.19
C GLY A 207 -6.80 9.20 -4.15
N SER A 208 -7.95 9.85 -4.36
CA SER A 208 -8.39 10.93 -3.48
C SER A 208 -8.58 10.48 -2.03
N VAL A 209 -8.30 11.41 -1.12
CA VAL A 209 -8.46 11.26 0.33
C VAL A 209 -9.91 11.55 0.71
N GLY A 210 -10.47 10.73 1.58
CA GLY A 210 -11.81 10.92 2.13
C GLY A 210 -12.95 10.57 1.18
N LYS A 211 -12.66 9.85 0.10
CA LYS A 211 -13.62 9.45 -0.93
C LYS A 211 -14.71 8.53 -0.38
N TRP A 212 -14.45 7.85 0.73
CA TRP A 212 -15.44 7.03 1.42
C TRP A 212 -16.74 7.78 1.72
N ARG A 213 -16.71 9.10 1.96
CA ARG A 213 -17.93 9.90 2.19
C ARG A 213 -18.84 10.01 0.97
N GLN A 214 -18.27 9.85 -0.23
CA GLN A 214 -19.00 9.90 -1.49
C GLN A 214 -19.44 8.50 -1.94
N ILE A 215 -18.69 7.47 -1.57
CA ILE A 215 -18.94 6.08 -1.98
C ILE A 215 -19.90 5.38 -1.04
N ILE A 216 -19.73 5.57 0.27
CA ILE A 216 -20.57 4.96 1.30
C ILE A 216 -21.78 5.87 1.54
N PRO A 217 -23.02 5.36 1.45
CA PRO A 217 -24.22 6.12 1.79
C PRO A 217 -24.13 6.76 3.17
N LYS A 218 -24.60 8.01 3.28
CA LYS A 218 -24.46 8.82 4.50
C LYS A 218 -25.08 8.14 5.72
N GLU A 219 -26.20 7.47 5.53
CA GLU A 219 -26.90 6.69 6.57
C GLU A 219 -26.08 5.53 7.15
N TRP A 220 -24.98 5.13 6.50
CA TRP A 220 -24.08 4.07 6.98
C TRP A 220 -22.73 4.58 7.49
N HIS A 221 -22.49 5.90 7.49
CA HIS A 221 -21.23 6.47 7.98
C HIS A 221 -20.98 6.11 9.45
N GLY A 222 -21.98 6.31 10.31
CA GLY A 222 -21.92 5.90 11.72
C GLY A 222 -21.67 4.40 11.89
N TYR A 223 -22.33 3.56 11.08
CA TYR A 223 -22.16 2.10 11.11
C TYR A 223 -20.73 1.67 10.77
N VAL A 224 -20.15 2.23 9.71
CA VAL A 224 -18.77 1.94 9.31
C VAL A 224 -17.77 2.47 10.34
N ASN A 225 -18.03 3.62 10.95
CA ASN A 225 -17.20 4.16 12.02
C ASN A 225 -17.22 3.29 13.26
N GLU A 226 -18.36 2.69 13.61
CA GLU A 226 -18.45 1.73 14.72
C GLU A 226 -17.64 0.45 14.42
N LEU A 227 -17.81 -0.13 13.24
CA LEU A 227 -17.08 -1.33 12.82
C LEU A 227 -15.56 -1.12 12.75
N LEU A 228 -15.11 0.08 12.37
CA LEU A 228 -13.69 0.43 12.24
C LEU A 228 -13.19 1.29 13.40
N ALA A 229 -13.92 1.38 14.51
CA ALA A 229 -13.62 2.32 15.59
C ALA A 229 -12.22 2.14 16.16
N GLU A 230 -11.82 0.88 16.37
CA GLU A 230 -10.52 0.52 16.92
C GLU A 230 -9.36 0.95 15.99
N PRO A 231 -9.29 0.53 14.70
CA PRO A 231 -8.21 0.97 13.82
C PRO A 231 -8.22 2.48 13.59
N LEU A 232 -9.40 3.10 13.46
CA LEU A 232 -9.50 4.55 13.28
C LEU A 232 -8.90 5.30 14.47
N LYS A 233 -9.28 4.91 15.70
CA LYS A 233 -8.74 5.52 16.92
C LYS A 233 -7.23 5.28 17.06
N ARG A 234 -6.77 4.05 16.82
CA ARG A 234 -5.36 3.64 16.98
C ARG A 234 -4.42 4.48 16.10
N TYR A 235 -4.82 4.75 14.86
CA TYR A 235 -4.01 5.52 13.91
C TYR A 235 -4.42 6.99 13.79
N GLY A 236 -5.22 7.50 14.74
CA GLY A 236 -5.57 8.92 14.83
C GLY A 236 -6.39 9.42 13.65
N TYR A 237 -7.39 8.66 13.22
CA TYR A 237 -8.44 9.11 12.30
C TYR A 237 -9.69 9.49 13.11
N PRO A 238 -10.33 10.63 12.80
CA PRO A 238 -11.53 11.05 13.51
C PRO A 238 -12.71 10.12 13.19
N LEU A 239 -13.46 9.75 14.23
CA LEU A 239 -14.78 9.17 14.09
C LEU A 239 -15.75 10.30 13.72
N GLU A 240 -16.44 10.14 12.61
CA GLU A 240 -17.43 11.13 12.16
C GLU A 240 -18.83 10.66 12.53
N SER A 241 -19.73 11.61 12.74
CA SER A 241 -21.16 11.32 12.98
C SER A 241 -21.92 11.16 11.67
#